data_AF-A0A0E3QL08-F1
#
_entry.id   AF-A0A0E3QL08-F1
#
_cell.length_a   1.000
_cell.length_b   1.000
_cell.length_c   1.000
_cell.angle_alpha   90.00
_cell.angle_beta   90.00
_cell.angle_gamma   90.00
#
_symmetry.space_group_name_H-M   'P 1'
#
loop_
_entity.id
_entity.type
_entity.pdbx_description
1 polymer ?
#
loop_
_entity_poly.entity_id
_entity_poly.type
_entity_poly.pdbx_seq_one_letter_code
_entity_poly.pdbx_strand_id
1 'polypeptide(L)' 'MLIQYIHAALERAKYEIIDDEGPYYGEVPELKGVWATGKTLEECRRNLEEVIDEWIIVRLRNRLYLP' A
#
# COMPACT_ATOMS: atom_id res chain seq x y z
N MET A 1 -14.47 5.86 -8.22
CA MET A 1 -14.29 6.68 -7.00
C MET A 1 -13.00 6.27 -6.32
N LEU A 2 -12.28 7.18 -5.63
CA LEU A 2 -10.93 6.90 -5.07
C LEU A 2 -10.88 5.64 -4.19
N ILE A 3 -11.93 5.38 -3.40
CA ILE A 3 -12.00 4.16 -2.58
C ILE A 3 -11.95 2.86 -3.41
N GLN A 4 -12.55 2.84 -4.60
CA GLN A 4 -12.49 1.68 -5.51
C GLN A 4 -11.08 1.49 -6.06
N TYR A 5 -10.34 2.58 -6.26
CA TYR A 5 -8.94 2.53 -6.68
C TYR A 5 -8.06 1.93 -5.57
N ILE A 6 -8.24 2.37 -4.33
CA ILE A 6 -7.51 1.84 -3.17
C ILE A 6 -7.79 0.34 -3.02
N HIS A 7 -9.06 -0.09 -3.07
CA HIS A 7 -9.40 -1.51 -3.00
C HIS A 7 -8.79 -2.32 -4.15
N ALA A 8 -8.84 -1.81 -5.38
CA ALA A 8 -8.23 -2.48 -6.53
C ALA A 8 -6.70 -2.59 -6.41
N ALA A 9 -6.04 -1.60 -5.82
CA ALA A 9 -4.61 -1.65 -5.53
C ALA A 9 -4.30 -2.70 -4.44
N LEU A 10 -5.11 -2.78 -3.38
CA LEU A 10 -4.97 -3.79 -2.33
C LEU A 10 -5.22 -5.23 -2.82
N GLU A 11 -6.08 -5.42 -3.81
CA GLU A 11 -6.27 -6.73 -4.48
C GLU A 11 -5.03 -7.19 -5.25
N ARG A 12 -4.18 -6.24 -5.67
CA ARG A 12 -2.91 -6.49 -6.39
C ARG A 12 -1.69 -6.49 -5.47
N ALA A 13 -1.90 -6.26 -4.18
CA ALA A 13 -0.83 -6.25 -3.20
C ALA A 13 -0.18 -7.64 -3.10
N LYS A 14 1.14 -7.64 -2.94
CA LYS A 14 1.92 -8.83 -2.62
C LYS A 14 2.35 -8.76 -1.17
N TYR A 15 2.34 -9.90 -0.51
CA TYR A 15 2.72 -10.03 0.88
C TYR A 15 3.80 -11.09 1.03
N GLU A 16 4.82 -10.78 1.84
CA GLU A 16 5.95 -11.65 2.11
C GLU A 16 6.26 -11.64 3.61
N ILE A 17 6.82 -12.74 4.11
CA ILE A 17 7.34 -12.79 5.47
C ILE A 17 8.84 -12.49 5.43
N ILE A 18 9.28 -11.50 6.20
CA ILE A 18 10.66 -11.05 6.29
C ILE A 18 11.22 -11.22 7.71
N ASP A 19 12.54 -11.20 7.85
CA ASP A 19 13.23 -11.26 9.14
C ASP A 19 13.36 -9.84 9.73
N ASP A 20 12.28 -9.34 10.33
CA ASP A 20 12.16 -8.01 10.93
C ASP A 20 11.16 -8.01 12.12
N GLU A 21 11.13 -6.96 12.93
CA GLU A 21 10.19 -6.79 14.06
C GLU A 21 8.71 -6.79 13.61
N GLY A 22 8.46 -6.30 12.39
CA GLY A 22 7.19 -6.42 11.68
C GLY A 22 7.31 -7.44 10.55
N PRO A 23 7.15 -8.75 10.83
CA PRO A 23 7.55 -9.80 9.91
C PRO A 23 6.68 -9.86 8.65
N TYR A 24 5.53 -9.18 8.60
CA TYR A 24 4.70 -9.12 7.40
C TYR A 24 5.03 -7.86 6.62
N TYR A 25 5.58 -8.04 5.42
CA TYR A 25 5.81 -6.99 4.44
C TYR A 25 4.72 -7.05 3.37
N GLY A 26 4.23 -5.88 2.94
CA GLY A 26 3.24 -5.75 1.88
C GLY A 26 3.59 -4.62 0.93
N GLU A 27 3.49 -4.85 -0.37
CA GLU A 27 3.70 -3.82 -1.39
C GLU A 27 2.66 -3.92 -2.51
N VAL A 28 2.48 -2.82 -3.24
CA VAL A 28 1.73 -2.82 -4.51
C VAL A 28 2.71 -2.56 -5.65
N PRO A 29 3.14 -3.58 -6.42
CA PRO A 29 4.22 -3.42 -7.40
C PRO A 29 3.98 -2.34 -8.48
N GLU A 30 2.70 -2.08 -8.80
CA GLU A 30 2.28 -1.06 -9.76
C GLU A 30 2.43 0.37 -9.19
N LEU A 31 2.40 0.52 -7.87
CA LEU A 31 2.51 1.79 -7.15
C LEU A 31 3.93 1.95 -6.57
N LYS A 32 4.83 2.47 -7.39
CA LYS A 32 6.25 2.62 -6.98
C LYS A 32 6.40 3.39 -5.67
N GLY A 33 7.10 2.75 -4.72
CA GLY A 33 7.38 3.30 -3.39
C GLY A 33 6.27 3.08 -2.36
N VAL A 34 5.19 2.38 -2.72
CA VAL A 34 4.10 2.02 -1.79
C VAL A 34 4.35 0.65 -1.20
N TRP A 35 4.66 0.62 0.08
CA TRP A 35 4.82 -0.58 0.87
C TRP A 35 4.52 -0.28 2.34
N ALA A 36 4.25 -1.33 3.12
CA ALA A 36 4.04 -1.26 4.55
C ALA A 36 4.52 -2.54 5.23
N THR A 37 4.69 -2.48 6.55
CA THR A 37 4.94 -3.65 7.39
C THR A 37 3.94 -3.74 8.53
N GLY A 38 3.81 -4.91 9.15
CA GLY A 38 2.96 -5.14 10.31
C GLY A 38 3.36 -6.38 11.11
N LYS A 39 2.87 -6.47 12.36
CA LYS A 39 3.07 -7.65 13.21
C LYS A 39 2.17 -8.80 12.83
N THR A 40 1.05 -8.51 12.18
CA THR A 40 0.17 -9.50 11.53
C THR A 40 -0.10 -9.12 10.08
N LEU A 41 -0.60 -10.07 9.29
CA LEU A 41 -0.99 -9.82 7.90
C LEU A 41 -2.11 -8.77 7.82
N GLU A 42 -3.09 -8.80 8.73
CA GLU A 42 -4.19 -7.84 8.78
C GLU A 42 -3.70 -6.44 9.14
N GLU A 43 -2.75 -6.31 10.07
CA GLU A 43 -2.12 -5.04 10.39
C GLU A 43 -1.34 -4.50 9.19
N CYS A 44 -0.52 -5.33 8.55
CA CYS A 44 0.22 -4.95 7.36
C CYS A 44 -0.73 -4.47 6.25
N ARG A 45 -1.87 -5.15 6.04
CA ARG A 45 -2.87 -4.77 5.03
C ARG A 45 -3.54 -3.43 5.37
N ARG A 46 -3.87 -3.17 6.63
CA ARG A 46 -4.42 -1.88 7.08
C ARG A 46 -3.40 -0.75 6.90
N ASN A 47 -2.15 -0.98 7.28
CA ASN A 47 -1.08 0.00 7.11
C ASN A 47 -0.86 0.29 5.61
N LEU A 48 -0.92 -0.74 4.75
CA LEU A 48 -0.79 -0.57 3.31
C LEU A 48 -1.93 0.26 2.71
N GLU A 49 -3.17 0.11 3.21
CA GLU A 49 -4.31 0.93 2.81
C GLU A 49 -4.07 2.43 3.12
N GLU A 50 -3.58 2.74 4.33
CA GLU A 50 -3.25 4.11 4.74
C GLU A 50 -2.14 4.72 3.86
N VAL A 51 -1.08 3.95 3.59
CA VAL A 51 0.03 4.40 2.73
C VAL A 51 -0.44 4.67 1.29
N ILE A 52 -1.37 3.88 0.75
CA ILE A 52 -1.95 4.12 -0.58
C ILE A 52 -2.73 5.44 -0.60
N ASP A 53 -3.54 5.73 0.43
CA ASP A 53 -4.30 6.98 0.51
C ASP A 53 -3.38 8.20 0.56
N GLU A 54 -2.36 8.18 1.42
CA GLU A 54 -1.36 9.25 1.51
C GLU A 54 -0.59 9.44 0.20
N TRP A 55 -0.20 8.33 -0.45
CA TRP A 55 0.49 8.36 -1.74
C TRP A 55 -0.37 9.00 -2.84
N ILE A 56 -1.67 8.69 -2.87
CA ILE A 56 -2.63 9.32 -3.79
C ILE A 56 -2.69 10.83 -3.55
N ILE A 57 -2.79 11.27 -2.30
CA ILE A 57 -2.83 12.71 -1.94
C ILE A 57 -1.58 13.42 -2.46
N VAL A 58 -0.38 12.83 -2.25
CA VAL A 58 0.88 13.39 -2.74
C VAL A 58 0.89 13.48 -4.27
N ARG A 59 0.44 12.43 -4.97
CA ARG A 59 0.37 12.44 -6.44
C ARG A 59 -0.57 13.51 -6.97
N LEU A 60 -1.79 13.58 -6.43
CA LEU A 60 -2.79 14.55 -6.87
C LEU A 60 -2.34 15.99 -6.61
N ARG A 61 -1.74 16.27 -5.44
CA ARG A 61 -1.19 17.60 -5.11
C ARG A 61 -0.11 18.03 -6.10
N ASN A 62 0.71 17.08 -6.57
CA ASN A 62 1.77 17.32 -7.54
C ASN A 62 1.31 17.16 -9.00
N ARG A 63 0.01 16.97 -9.25
CA ARG A 63 -0.58 16.72 -10.58
C ARG A 63 0.07 15.54 -11.33
N LEU A 64 0.47 14.52 -10.58
CA LEU A 64 1.03 13.29 -11.10
C LEU A 64 -0.09 12.29 -11.44
N TYR A 65 0.16 11.46 -12.43
CA TYR A 65 -0.74 10.39 -12.85
C TYR A 65 -0.84 9.28 -11.80
N LEU A 66 -2.05 8.75 -11.62
CA LEU A 66 -2.37 7.54 -10.87
C LEU A 66 -2.46 6.37 -11.88
N PRO A 67 -1.53 5.40 -11.82
CA PRO A 67 -1.47 4.24 -12.72
C PRO A 67 -2.63 3.26 -12.50
#